data_AF-A0A3M1H259-F1
#
_entry.id   AF-A0A3M1H259-F1
#
_cell.length_a   1.000
_cell.length_b   1.000
_cell.length_c   1.000
_cell.angle_alpha   90.00
_cell.angle_beta   90.00
_cell.angle_gamma   90.00
#
_symmetry.space_group_name_H-M   'P 1'
#
loop_
_entity.id
_entity.type
_entity.pdbx_description
1 polymer ?
#
loop_
_entity_poly.entity_id
_entity_poly.type
_entity_poly.pdbx_seq_one_letter_code
_entity_poly.pdbx_strand_id
1 'polypeptide(L)'
;MKRRGATRWIGALVVLLVTVGGALALSKPVREAEAALKAAARQGNIPAVEAAVARLVSIGDRDAARVLLTYARKTPPGAERIYWRLLDGAASLTDEEALGELARTIVRDKRIGRDLLFALQNNRSRHVPEVVLRPVLDKGSDELRLMAADQLGQIESVEAVDVLIWAYQKYERRGGELVRRLVAGLQSLTGADLGAASNWAKWWEEARKDGLARRKREGESTGTVVDEMPPTRWDEVGALRKLRPEQVWVVIAECEGDRRRCNYDDMDAVLNDMNVPHIVVTRKEIEKKQRDLKQALVILLTCVQIHDHCVCPKCKPSGGPTTNRMTQCTGCDVHIIRNHSFSADAVARLKAWVEAGGYLFSEDWGLADMLERAWPKKVRTGAMMKHRVVEVTPARGAATHPLLRGVFLDPAAARRSQQGETTGTVARGADDDAAGGRDGITRVWTIDDDSPFIHVLDPSVTVLMESDALAKEGGREERAVAITFLPGGGVRGERQALRGRPEAIAGGRVLHVLSHFGKQHTRRDEFALQNLLLNFLLEANRRFQMR
;
A
#
# COMPACT_ATOMS: atom_id res chain seq x y z
N MET A 1 -25.31 -43.57 10.69
CA MET A 1 -24.32 -43.45 11.79
C MET A 1 -23.91 -41.99 11.94
N LYS A 2 -24.32 -41.35 13.04
CA LYS A 2 -24.04 -39.94 13.37
C LYS A 2 -22.59 -39.81 13.85
N ARG A 3 -21.78 -38.96 13.22
CA ARG A 3 -20.58 -38.38 13.84
C ARG A 3 -20.74 -36.87 13.90
N ARG A 4 -21.19 -36.40 15.07
CA ARG A 4 -21.13 -35.00 15.49
C ARG A 4 -19.68 -34.72 15.88
N GLY A 5 -18.94 -34.01 15.03
CA GLY A 5 -17.69 -33.37 15.39
C GLY A 5 -18.01 -32.00 15.98
N ALA A 6 -18.03 -31.90 17.31
CA ALA A 6 -18.12 -30.62 18.00
C ALA A 6 -16.78 -29.89 17.82
N THR A 7 -16.74 -28.93 16.89
CA THR A 7 -15.60 -28.02 16.75
C THR A 7 -15.60 -27.10 17.98
N ARG A 8 -14.68 -27.36 18.90
CA ARG A 8 -14.40 -26.52 20.07
C ARG A 8 -14.01 -25.13 19.57
N TRP A 9 -14.86 -24.14 19.84
CA TRP A 9 -14.50 -22.73 19.86
C TRP A 9 -13.38 -22.52 20.90
N ILE A 10 -12.13 -22.42 20.44
CA ILE A 10 -11.05 -21.89 21.27
C ILE A 10 -11.00 -20.40 20.96
N GLY A 11 -11.65 -19.60 21.80
CA GLY A 11 -11.36 -18.16 21.86
C GLY A 11 -9.86 -18.00 22.09
N ALA A 12 -9.17 -17.41 21.11
CA ALA A 12 -7.74 -17.18 21.20
C ALA A 12 -7.47 -16.17 22.33
N LEU A 13 -7.14 -16.69 23.51
CA LEU A 13 -6.61 -15.93 24.62
C LEU A 13 -5.25 -15.37 24.17
N VAL A 14 -5.18 -14.06 23.87
CA VAL A 14 -3.91 -13.36 23.61
C VAL A 14 -3.17 -13.23 24.96
N VAL A 15 -2.41 -14.26 25.31
CA VAL A 15 -1.58 -14.24 26.52
C VAL A 15 -0.33 -13.41 26.25
N LEU A 16 -0.43 -12.10 26.45
CA LEU A 16 0.72 -11.21 26.54
C LEU A 16 1.42 -11.44 27.90
N LEU A 17 2.30 -12.44 27.95
CA LEU A 17 3.17 -12.71 29.11
C LEU A 17 4.23 -11.60 29.18
N VAL A 18 4.04 -10.68 30.12
CA VAL A 18 4.94 -9.55 30.37
C VAL A 18 5.53 -9.71 31.76
N THR A 19 6.76 -10.20 31.85
CA THR A 19 7.65 -9.95 32.98
C THR A 19 8.42 -8.65 32.69
N VAL A 20 8.28 -7.65 33.55
CA VAL A 20 9.03 -6.39 33.45
C VAL A 20 10.30 -6.55 34.27
N GLY A 21 11.44 -6.66 33.59
CA GLY A 21 12.76 -6.42 34.18
C GLY A 21 13.19 -4.98 33.86
N GLY A 22 13.36 -4.16 34.90
CA GLY A 22 13.86 -2.78 34.82
C GLY A 22 12.77 -1.71 35.00
N ALA A 23 12.48 -1.33 36.26
CA ALA A 23 11.58 -0.23 36.57
C ALA A 23 12.29 1.12 36.32
N LEU A 24 12.12 1.70 35.14
CA LEU A 24 12.23 3.15 34.98
C LEU A 24 11.05 3.79 35.73
N ALA A 25 11.31 4.83 36.52
CA ALA A 25 10.29 5.52 37.31
C ALA A 25 9.38 6.35 36.39
N LEU A 26 8.43 5.69 35.73
CA LEU A 26 7.42 6.33 34.89
C LEU A 26 6.56 7.31 35.71
N SER A 27 6.22 8.45 35.13
CA SER A 27 5.29 9.41 35.74
C SER A 27 3.95 8.72 36.06
N LYS A 28 3.22 9.22 37.07
CA LYS A 28 1.91 8.64 37.45
C LYS A 28 0.93 8.57 36.26
N PRO A 29 0.79 9.63 35.43
CA PRO A 29 -0.09 9.58 34.25
C PRO A 29 0.31 8.49 33.24
N VAL A 30 1.60 8.31 32.98
CA VAL A 30 2.10 7.28 32.04
C VAL A 30 1.82 5.88 32.58
N ARG A 31 2.05 5.64 33.88
CA ARG A 31 1.77 4.33 34.51
C ARG A 31 0.29 3.94 34.43
N GLU A 32 -0.61 4.88 34.66
CA GLU A 32 -2.05 4.65 34.56
C GLU A 32 -2.47 4.34 33.12
N ALA A 33 -1.94 5.09 32.15
CA ALA A 33 -2.22 4.84 30.73
C ALA A 33 -1.63 3.51 30.24
N GLU A 34 -0.42 3.15 30.68
CA GLU A 34 0.19 1.84 30.42
C GLU A 34 -0.65 0.69 31.00
N ALA A 35 -1.12 0.84 32.25
CA ALA A 35 -1.95 -0.18 32.89
C ALA A 35 -3.27 -0.41 32.13
N ALA A 36 -3.92 0.68 31.68
CA ALA A 36 -5.11 0.60 30.84
C ALA A 36 -4.83 -0.08 29.49
N LEU A 37 -3.74 0.30 28.81
CA LEU A 37 -3.32 -0.31 27.55
C LEU A 37 -3.10 -1.82 27.70
N LYS A 38 -2.38 -2.22 28.77
CA LYS A 38 -2.10 -3.63 29.07
C LYS A 38 -3.38 -4.43 29.29
N ALA A 39 -4.34 -3.88 30.02
CA ALA A 39 -5.62 -4.53 30.27
C ALA A 39 -6.43 -4.67 28.97
N ALA A 40 -6.52 -3.60 28.17
CA ALA A 40 -7.25 -3.58 26.91
C ALA A 40 -6.66 -4.56 25.88
N ALA A 41 -5.34 -4.57 25.71
CA ALA A 41 -4.65 -5.46 24.78
C ALA A 41 -4.83 -6.94 25.13
N ARG A 42 -4.84 -7.29 26.43
CA ARG A 42 -5.11 -8.66 26.90
C ARG A 42 -6.53 -9.13 26.59
N GLN A 43 -7.49 -8.20 26.60
CA GLN A 43 -8.88 -8.48 26.30
C GLN A 43 -9.18 -8.43 24.79
N GLY A 44 -8.22 -8.00 23.97
CA GLY A 44 -8.46 -7.73 22.55
C GLY A 44 -9.47 -6.59 22.30
N ASN A 45 -9.67 -5.71 23.28
CA ASN A 45 -10.64 -4.62 23.22
C ASN A 45 -10.04 -3.43 22.47
N ILE A 46 -10.28 -3.35 21.16
CA ILE A 46 -9.70 -2.33 20.28
C ILE A 46 -10.08 -0.90 20.71
N PRO A 47 -11.36 -0.56 20.96
CA PRO A 47 -11.71 0.78 21.44
C PRO A 47 -10.98 1.18 22.72
N ALA A 48 -10.80 0.25 23.66
CA ALA A 48 -10.05 0.53 24.89
C ALA A 48 -8.53 0.67 24.64
N VAL A 49 -7.97 -0.05 23.67
CA VAL A 49 -6.59 0.15 23.21
C VAL A 49 -6.44 1.55 22.62
N GLU A 50 -7.34 1.96 21.74
CA GLU A 50 -7.33 3.29 21.10
C GLU A 50 -7.43 4.41 22.14
N ALA A 51 -8.31 4.27 23.14
CA ALA A 51 -8.42 5.24 24.24
C ALA A 51 -7.13 5.32 25.07
N ALA A 52 -6.49 4.19 25.38
CA ALA A 52 -5.22 4.18 26.13
C ALA A 52 -4.07 4.76 25.31
N VAL A 53 -4.01 4.48 24.00
CA VAL A 53 -3.06 5.09 23.07
C VAL A 53 -3.26 6.60 23.01
N ALA A 54 -4.50 7.08 22.85
CA ALA A 54 -4.81 8.51 22.82
C ALA A 54 -4.36 9.21 24.11
N ARG A 55 -4.52 8.57 25.27
CA ARG A 55 -4.01 9.08 26.54
C ARG A 55 -2.48 9.16 26.56
N LEU A 56 -1.76 8.15 26.08
CA LEU A 56 -0.30 8.20 25.96
C LEU A 56 0.15 9.31 25.00
N VAL A 57 -0.55 9.48 23.87
CA VAL A 57 -0.28 10.56 22.91
C VAL A 57 -0.49 11.94 23.54
N SER A 58 -1.54 12.12 24.35
CA SER A 58 -1.79 13.38 25.06
C SER A 58 -0.72 13.72 26.11
N ILE A 59 -0.06 12.71 26.68
CA ILE A 59 1.06 12.92 27.59
C ILE A 59 2.29 13.36 26.78
N GLY A 60 2.50 12.78 25.61
CA GLY A 60 3.41 13.31 24.60
C GLY A 60 4.90 13.07 24.83
N ASP A 61 5.30 12.74 26.06
CA ASP A 61 6.70 12.67 26.48
C ASP A 61 7.46 11.41 25.99
N ARG A 62 8.76 11.41 26.26
CA ARG A 62 9.67 10.29 25.96
C ARG A 62 9.22 8.96 26.55
N ASP A 63 8.66 8.96 27.74
CA ASP A 63 8.27 7.73 28.43
C ASP A 63 6.96 7.17 27.86
N ALA A 64 6.01 8.02 27.47
CA ALA A 64 4.85 7.61 26.69
C ALA A 64 5.26 6.96 25.36
N ALA A 65 6.24 7.55 24.65
CA ALA A 65 6.81 6.95 23.44
C ALA A 65 7.38 5.56 23.70
N ARG A 66 8.17 5.40 24.78
CA ARG A 66 8.75 4.09 25.17
C ARG A 66 7.69 3.04 25.46
N VAL A 67 6.60 3.41 26.13
CA VAL A 67 5.49 2.49 26.40
C VAL A 67 4.88 2.00 25.08
N LEU A 68 4.47 2.91 24.19
CA LEU A 68 3.88 2.56 22.90
C LEU A 68 4.78 1.62 22.09
N LEU A 69 6.05 1.97 21.95
CA LEU A 69 7.05 1.18 21.22
C LEU A 69 7.31 -0.18 21.87
N THR A 70 7.33 -0.25 23.21
CA THR A 70 7.51 -1.51 23.94
C THR A 70 6.35 -2.47 23.70
N TYR A 71 5.11 -1.98 23.72
CA TYR A 71 3.95 -2.82 23.43
C TYR A 71 3.90 -3.21 21.95
N ALA A 72 4.25 -2.32 21.02
CA ALA A 72 4.29 -2.65 19.59
C ALA A 72 5.28 -3.80 19.29
N ARG A 73 6.45 -3.82 19.95
CA ARG A 73 7.40 -4.95 19.84
C ARG A 73 6.85 -6.27 20.38
N LYS A 74 5.99 -6.20 21.41
CA LYS A 74 5.43 -7.36 22.10
C LYS A 74 4.14 -7.87 21.45
N THR A 75 3.51 -7.08 20.58
CA THR A 75 2.30 -7.50 19.87
C THR A 75 2.61 -8.73 19.00
N PRO A 76 1.91 -9.85 19.21
CA PRO A 76 2.14 -11.07 18.44
C PRO A 76 1.67 -10.90 16.99
N PRO A 77 2.20 -11.71 16.04
CA PRO A 77 1.58 -11.86 14.73
C PRO A 77 0.10 -12.28 14.85
N GLY A 78 -0.77 -11.78 13.97
CA GLY A 78 -2.22 -12.01 14.03
C GLY A 78 -2.98 -10.98 14.89
N ALA A 79 -2.31 -9.92 15.35
CA ALA A 79 -2.91 -8.79 16.06
C ALA A 79 -2.48 -7.47 15.40
N GLU A 80 -2.49 -7.45 14.06
CA GLU A 80 -1.99 -6.36 13.22
C GLU A 80 -2.70 -5.04 13.51
N ARG A 81 -4.01 -5.05 13.80
CA ARG A 81 -4.72 -3.83 14.18
C ARG A 81 -4.17 -3.18 15.45
N ILE A 82 -3.94 -3.97 16.51
CA ILE A 82 -3.34 -3.45 17.75
C ILE A 82 -1.92 -2.96 17.49
N TYR A 83 -1.14 -3.72 16.72
CA TYR A 83 0.24 -3.38 16.36
C TYR A 83 0.31 -2.01 15.67
N TRP A 84 -0.51 -1.80 14.65
CA TRP A 84 -0.53 -0.57 13.89
C TRP A 84 -1.11 0.61 14.67
N ARG A 85 -2.12 0.41 15.53
CA ARG A 85 -2.60 1.47 16.43
C ARG A 85 -1.52 1.97 17.39
N LEU A 86 -0.67 1.08 17.89
CA LEU A 86 0.47 1.46 18.74
C LEU A 86 1.52 2.26 17.98
N LEU A 87 1.82 1.86 16.74
CA LEU A 87 2.76 2.58 15.89
C LEU A 87 2.23 3.93 15.43
N ASP A 88 0.96 4.03 15.03
CA ASP A 88 0.30 5.30 14.70
C ASP A 88 0.30 6.25 15.90
N GLY A 89 -0.02 5.73 17.09
CA GLY A 89 0.09 6.49 18.33
C GLY A 89 1.48 7.06 18.54
N ALA A 90 2.51 6.20 18.46
CA ALA A 90 3.90 6.65 18.62
C ALA A 90 4.29 7.67 17.54
N ALA A 91 3.93 7.39 16.28
CA ALA A 91 4.20 8.23 15.13
C ALA A 91 3.46 9.57 15.17
N SER A 92 2.42 9.74 15.99
CA SER A 92 1.70 11.00 16.14
C SER A 92 2.31 11.96 17.18
N LEU A 93 3.32 11.51 17.93
CA LEU A 93 4.00 12.34 18.93
C LEU A 93 4.78 13.48 18.26
N THR A 94 4.75 14.66 18.87
CA THR A 94 5.37 15.88 18.31
C THR A 94 6.53 16.43 19.16
N ASP A 95 6.61 16.01 20.43
CA ASP A 95 7.67 16.38 21.37
C ASP A 95 9.05 15.90 20.90
N GLU A 96 10.06 16.76 21.08
CA GLU A 96 11.41 16.52 20.59
C GLU A 96 12.10 15.33 21.27
N GLU A 97 11.91 15.12 22.58
CA GLU A 97 12.50 13.97 23.26
C GLU A 97 11.82 12.64 22.87
N ALA A 98 10.50 12.67 22.72
CA ALA A 98 9.72 11.55 22.20
C ALA A 98 10.13 11.17 20.78
N LEU A 99 10.21 12.15 19.88
CA LEU A 99 10.70 11.97 18.51
C LEU A 99 12.14 11.44 18.50
N GLY A 100 12.99 11.90 19.41
CA GLY A 100 14.33 11.36 19.58
C GLY A 100 14.35 9.87 19.98
N GLU A 101 13.37 9.40 20.76
CA GLU A 101 13.19 7.97 21.07
C GLU A 101 12.71 7.17 19.86
N LEU A 102 11.81 7.74 19.05
CA LEU A 102 11.39 7.15 17.78
C LEU A 102 12.59 6.98 16.85
N ALA A 103 13.39 8.04 16.65
CA ALA A 103 14.59 8.00 15.79
C ALA A 103 15.57 6.90 16.21
N ARG A 104 15.85 6.79 17.52
CA ARG A 104 16.68 5.71 18.08
C ARG A 104 16.10 4.34 17.78
N THR A 105 14.78 4.18 17.93
CA THR A 105 14.09 2.92 17.66
C THR A 105 14.12 2.56 16.18
N ILE A 106 13.85 3.50 15.27
CA ILE A 106 13.87 3.29 13.83
C ILE A 106 15.23 2.77 13.36
N VAL A 107 16.31 3.38 13.84
CA VAL A 107 17.67 3.02 13.45
C VAL A 107 18.12 1.67 14.04
N ARG A 108 17.75 1.38 15.30
CA ARG A 108 18.28 0.21 16.02
C ARG A 108 17.42 -1.05 15.88
N ASP A 109 16.11 -0.89 15.77
CA ASP A 109 15.16 -2.00 15.83
C ASP A 109 14.75 -2.45 14.42
N LYS A 110 15.32 -3.57 13.97
CA LYS A 110 15.00 -4.15 12.67
C LYS A 110 13.59 -4.75 12.57
N ARG A 111 12.91 -4.99 13.70
CA ARG A 111 11.58 -5.61 13.73
C ARG A 111 10.47 -4.61 13.48
N ILE A 112 10.57 -3.43 14.09
CA ILE A 112 9.51 -2.41 14.01
C ILE A 112 9.99 -1.09 13.42
N GLY A 113 11.30 -0.87 13.25
CA GLY A 113 11.81 0.44 12.85
C GLY A 113 11.35 0.87 11.45
N ARG A 114 11.23 -0.08 10.52
CA ARG A 114 10.66 0.14 9.18
C ARG A 114 9.21 0.59 9.25
N ASP A 115 8.40 -0.19 9.94
CA ASP A 115 6.96 0.04 10.07
C ASP A 115 6.68 1.34 10.85
N LEU A 116 7.52 1.66 11.85
CA LEU A 116 7.45 2.91 12.60
C LEU A 116 7.80 4.12 11.73
N LEU A 117 8.87 4.04 10.92
CA LEU A 117 9.18 5.10 9.96
C LEU A 117 8.05 5.27 8.94
N PHE A 118 7.44 4.16 8.50
CA PHE A 118 6.28 4.22 7.62
C PHE A 118 5.09 4.92 8.28
N ALA A 119 4.74 4.59 9.52
CA ALA A 119 3.67 5.27 10.25
C ALA A 119 3.95 6.78 10.42
N LEU A 120 5.22 7.17 10.59
CA LEU A 120 5.66 8.57 10.73
C LEU A 120 5.40 9.43 9.49
N GLN A 121 5.14 8.84 8.31
CA GLN A 121 4.95 9.60 7.07
C GLN A 121 3.80 10.62 7.11
N ASN A 122 2.88 10.48 8.07
CA ASN A 122 1.76 11.39 8.28
C ASN A 122 2.02 12.42 9.41
N ASN A 123 3.15 12.35 10.10
CA ASN A 123 3.55 13.33 11.11
C ASN A 123 4.03 14.63 10.43
N ARG A 124 3.56 15.77 10.93
CA ARG A 124 3.86 17.11 10.39
C ARG A 124 4.61 18.00 11.36
N SER A 125 5.03 17.49 12.52
CA SER A 125 5.86 18.24 13.45
C SER A 125 7.12 18.74 12.75
N ARG A 126 7.40 20.04 12.91
CA ARG A 126 8.63 20.70 12.42
C ARG A 126 9.92 20.02 12.89
N HIS A 127 9.84 19.25 13.97
CA HIS A 127 10.98 18.52 14.54
C HIS A 127 11.29 17.22 13.77
N VAL A 128 10.35 16.67 12.99
CA VAL A 128 10.53 15.39 12.29
C VAL A 128 11.74 15.38 11.34
N PRO A 129 11.95 16.37 10.46
CA PRO A 129 13.12 16.40 9.57
C PRO A 129 14.45 16.26 10.32
N GLU A 130 14.70 17.11 11.31
CA GLU A 130 15.99 17.17 12.02
C GLU A 130 16.13 16.07 13.08
N VAL A 131 15.09 15.81 13.87
CA VAL A 131 15.17 14.92 15.04
C VAL A 131 15.03 13.46 14.64
N VAL A 132 14.31 13.16 13.55
CA VAL A 132 14.05 11.78 13.11
C VAL A 132 14.70 11.46 11.77
N LEU A 133 14.36 12.18 10.71
CA LEU A 133 14.75 11.80 9.35
C LEU A 133 16.24 11.97 9.10
N ARG A 134 16.88 13.01 9.66
CA ARG A 134 18.33 13.19 9.59
C ARG A 134 19.12 12.04 10.27
N PRO A 135 18.83 11.63 11.52
CA PRO A 135 19.45 10.43 12.10
C PRO A 135 19.21 9.15 11.30
N VAL A 136 18.04 8.99 10.69
CA VAL A 136 17.73 7.84 9.83
C VAL A 136 18.56 7.88 8.55
N LEU A 137 18.72 9.04 7.92
CA LEU A 137 19.61 9.20 6.77
C LEU A 137 21.07 8.92 7.12
N ASP A 138 21.50 9.33 8.31
CA ASP A 138 22.87 9.12 8.78
C ASP A 138 23.16 7.64 9.04
N LYS A 139 22.36 7.02 9.92
CA LYS A 139 22.66 5.73 10.56
C LYS A 139 21.76 4.58 10.11
N GLY A 140 20.67 4.87 9.41
CA GLY A 140 19.73 3.87 8.92
C GLY A 140 20.33 2.96 7.85
N SER A 141 19.67 1.82 7.63
CA SER A 141 19.94 0.96 6.47
C SER A 141 19.59 1.68 5.16
N ASP A 142 20.12 1.22 4.01
CA ASP A 142 19.87 1.86 2.71
C ASP A 142 18.37 2.02 2.41
N GLU A 143 17.57 1.01 2.75
CA GLU A 143 16.10 1.04 2.64
C GLU A 143 15.47 2.17 3.48
N LEU A 144 15.90 2.32 4.74
CA LEU A 144 15.41 3.39 5.62
C LEU A 144 15.85 4.77 5.12
N ARG A 145 17.06 4.88 4.54
CA ARG A 145 17.55 6.14 3.93
C ARG A 145 16.69 6.55 2.75
N LEU A 146 16.32 5.59 1.89
CA LEU A 146 15.43 5.84 0.75
C LEU A 146 14.04 6.32 1.22
N MET A 147 13.47 5.68 2.24
CA MET A 147 12.21 6.12 2.84
C MET A 147 12.30 7.52 3.45
N ALA A 148 13.38 7.81 4.18
CA ALA A 148 13.58 9.12 4.80
C ALA A 148 13.74 10.23 3.75
N ALA A 149 14.47 9.96 2.65
CA ALA A 149 14.57 10.89 1.52
C ALA A 149 13.20 11.17 0.88
N ASP A 150 12.38 10.12 0.66
CA ASP A 150 11.02 10.28 0.14
C ASP A 150 10.12 11.09 1.07
N GLN A 151 10.21 10.88 2.38
CA GLN A 151 9.41 11.61 3.36
C GLN A 151 9.84 13.08 3.45
N LEU A 152 11.14 13.36 3.45
CA LEU A 152 11.65 14.74 3.45
C LEU A 152 11.15 15.52 2.24
N GLY A 153 11.17 14.93 1.04
CA GLY A 153 10.66 15.57 -0.18
C GLY A 153 9.15 15.84 -0.19
N GLN A 154 8.42 15.42 0.85
CA GLN A 154 6.99 15.66 1.06
C GLN A 154 6.70 16.62 2.21
N ILE A 155 7.72 16.98 3.00
CA ILE A 155 7.58 17.92 4.11
C ILE A 155 7.94 19.31 3.58
N GLU A 156 6.93 20.14 3.38
CA GLU A 156 7.08 21.53 2.91
C GLU A 156 7.62 22.45 4.01
N SER A 157 8.85 22.20 4.47
CA SER A 157 9.49 23.01 5.51
C SER A 157 10.95 23.35 5.20
N VAL A 158 11.46 24.44 5.80
CA VAL A 158 12.86 24.85 5.64
C VAL A 158 13.81 23.82 6.25
N GLU A 159 13.42 23.17 7.34
CA GLU A 159 14.18 22.10 7.99
C GLU A 159 14.29 20.87 7.07
N ALA A 160 13.26 20.55 6.28
CA ALA A 160 13.34 19.46 5.31
C ALA A 160 14.39 19.74 4.23
N VAL A 161 14.45 20.99 3.73
CA VAL A 161 15.48 21.41 2.77
C VAL A 161 16.88 21.38 3.41
N ASP A 162 17.02 21.89 4.63
CA ASP A 162 18.28 21.87 5.39
C ASP A 162 18.85 20.43 5.46
N VAL A 163 18.00 19.46 5.84
CA VAL A 163 18.39 18.05 5.93
C VAL A 163 18.69 17.43 4.57
N LEU A 164 17.89 17.73 3.53
CA LEU A 164 18.11 17.23 2.18
C LEU A 164 19.47 17.70 1.60
N ILE A 165 19.80 18.99 1.78
CA ILE A 165 21.09 19.55 1.34
C ILE A 165 22.24 18.90 2.10
N TRP A 166 22.15 18.81 3.43
CA TRP A 166 23.16 18.13 4.25
C TRP A 166 23.39 16.69 3.77
N ALA A 167 22.31 15.94 3.52
CA ALA A 167 22.39 14.57 3.07
C ALA A 167 22.97 14.47 1.65
N TYR A 168 22.61 15.40 0.76
CA TYR A 168 23.13 15.42 -0.59
C TYR A 168 24.63 15.70 -0.60
N GLN A 169 25.10 16.70 0.14
CA GLN A 169 26.54 16.96 0.31
C GLN A 169 27.31 15.73 0.83
N LYS A 170 26.69 14.99 1.76
CA LYS A 170 27.29 13.78 2.33
C LYS A 170 27.35 12.60 1.34
N TYR A 171 26.34 12.46 0.48
CA TYR A 171 26.14 11.26 -0.34
C TYR A 171 26.34 11.44 -1.83
N GLU A 172 26.52 12.66 -2.34
CA GLU A 172 26.67 13.00 -3.76
C GLU A 172 27.66 12.07 -4.47
N ARG A 173 28.86 11.88 -3.90
CA ARG A 173 29.92 11.02 -4.46
C ARG A 173 29.55 9.55 -4.56
N ARG A 174 28.55 9.07 -3.79
CA ARG A 174 28.09 7.68 -3.86
C ARG A 174 27.16 7.46 -5.05
N GLY A 175 26.52 8.51 -5.56
CA GLY A 175 25.52 8.44 -6.63
C GLY A 175 24.34 7.52 -6.29
N GLY A 176 23.69 7.01 -7.34
CA GLY A 176 22.64 6.00 -7.24
C GLY A 176 21.28 6.51 -6.78
N GLU A 177 20.39 5.59 -6.40
CA GLU A 177 18.98 5.86 -6.11
C GLU A 177 18.79 6.86 -4.96
N LEU A 178 19.62 6.81 -3.92
CA LEU A 178 19.51 7.74 -2.79
C LEU A 178 19.75 9.18 -3.24
N VAL A 179 20.82 9.44 -3.99
CA VAL A 179 21.13 10.78 -4.51
C VAL A 179 20.01 11.27 -5.43
N ARG A 180 19.48 10.41 -6.31
CA ARG A 180 18.33 10.77 -7.15
C ARG A 180 17.11 11.20 -6.34
N ARG A 181 16.77 10.48 -5.25
CA ARG A 181 15.63 10.85 -4.38
C ARG A 181 15.89 12.14 -3.59
N LEU A 182 17.12 12.37 -3.13
CA LEU A 182 17.48 13.61 -2.45
C LEU A 182 17.33 14.82 -3.38
N VAL A 183 17.85 14.72 -4.61
CA VAL A 183 17.72 15.78 -5.63
C VAL A 183 16.26 16.00 -6.04
N ALA A 184 15.50 14.92 -6.29
CA ALA A 184 14.07 15.02 -6.60
C ALA A 184 13.29 15.68 -5.45
N GLY A 185 13.64 15.39 -4.19
CA GLY A 185 13.10 16.08 -3.01
C GLY A 185 13.36 17.57 -3.04
N LEU A 186 14.61 17.99 -3.28
CA LEU A 186 14.98 19.40 -3.39
C LEU A 186 14.25 20.11 -4.53
N GLN A 187 14.24 19.52 -5.73
CA GLN A 187 13.53 20.05 -6.90
C GLN A 187 12.02 20.14 -6.67
N SER A 188 11.44 19.17 -5.97
CA SER A 188 10.02 19.17 -5.61
C SER A 188 9.67 20.34 -4.70
N LEU A 189 10.42 20.51 -3.61
CA LEU A 189 10.14 21.52 -2.59
C LEU A 189 10.47 22.94 -3.05
N THR A 190 11.53 23.13 -3.84
CA THR A 190 12.04 24.46 -4.19
C THR A 190 11.69 24.89 -5.61
N GLY A 191 11.37 23.95 -6.50
CA GLY A 191 11.22 24.21 -7.94
C GLY A 191 12.53 24.50 -8.67
N ALA A 192 13.67 24.55 -7.99
CA ALA A 192 14.98 24.82 -8.58
C ALA A 192 15.66 23.53 -9.08
N ASP A 193 16.56 23.66 -10.06
CA ASP A 193 17.49 22.59 -10.45
C ASP A 193 18.91 23.16 -10.51
N LEU A 194 19.71 22.88 -9.49
CA LEU A 194 21.04 23.49 -9.29
C LEU A 194 22.19 22.51 -9.51
N GLY A 195 21.90 21.27 -9.89
CA GLY A 195 22.90 20.23 -10.11
C GLY A 195 23.64 19.84 -8.83
N ALA A 196 24.91 20.24 -8.71
CA ALA A 196 25.81 19.81 -7.64
C ALA A 196 25.37 20.29 -6.24
N ALA A 197 25.67 19.50 -5.21
CA ALA A 197 25.29 19.79 -3.84
C ALA A 197 25.85 21.12 -3.30
N SER A 198 27.02 21.55 -3.79
CA SER A 198 27.61 22.85 -3.43
C SER A 198 26.78 24.04 -3.93
N ASN A 199 26.13 23.91 -5.08
CA ASN A 199 25.31 24.97 -5.64
C ASN A 199 24.02 25.12 -4.85
N TRP A 200 23.41 24.00 -4.47
CA TRP A 200 22.26 23.95 -3.56
C TRP A 200 22.54 24.65 -2.24
N ALA A 201 23.67 24.32 -1.59
CA ALA A 201 24.03 24.92 -0.31
C ALA A 201 24.21 26.45 -0.41
N LYS A 202 24.95 26.93 -1.41
CA LYS A 202 25.16 28.37 -1.62
C LYS A 202 23.87 29.12 -1.90
N TRP A 203 23.03 28.58 -2.79
CA TRP A 203 21.73 29.18 -3.10
C TRP A 203 20.82 29.23 -1.88
N TRP A 204 20.83 28.17 -1.06
CA TRP A 204 19.97 28.08 0.11
C TRP A 204 20.35 29.07 1.23
N GLU A 205 21.61 29.47 1.37
CA GLU A 205 22.01 30.51 2.34
C GLU A 205 21.22 31.82 2.18
N GLU A 206 20.87 32.16 0.95
CA GLU A 206 20.05 33.32 0.62
C GLU A 206 18.56 32.97 0.65
N ALA A 207 18.14 31.95 -0.12
CA ALA A 207 16.74 31.59 -0.29
C ALA A 207 16.05 31.11 0.99
N ARG A 208 16.79 30.55 1.95
CA ARG A 208 16.25 30.09 3.23
C ARG A 208 15.53 31.20 4.02
N LYS A 209 15.95 32.46 3.85
CA LYS A 209 15.33 33.62 4.51
C LYS A 209 13.91 33.90 4.00
N ASP A 210 13.67 33.60 2.73
CA ASP A 210 12.40 33.82 2.04
C ASP A 210 11.45 32.61 2.23
N GLY A 211 11.95 31.49 2.75
CA GLY A 211 11.20 30.26 2.96
C GLY A 211 10.93 29.51 1.65
N LEU A 212 9.90 28.65 1.66
CA LEU A 212 9.50 27.88 0.48
C LEU A 212 8.39 28.59 -0.29
N ALA A 213 8.62 28.79 -1.59
CA ALA A 213 7.57 29.28 -2.49
C ALA A 213 6.50 28.19 -2.67
N ARG A 214 5.22 28.58 -2.60
CA ARG A 214 4.11 27.65 -2.80
C ARG A 214 4.05 27.21 -4.26
N ARG A 215 4.39 25.95 -4.54
CA ARG A 215 4.23 25.37 -5.88
C ARG A 215 2.76 25.08 -6.13
N LYS A 216 2.17 25.74 -7.12
CA LYS A 216 0.84 25.38 -7.62
C LYS A 216 1.01 24.25 -8.64
N ARG A 217 0.15 23.24 -8.55
CA ARG A 217 0.04 22.23 -9.60
C ARG A 217 -0.59 22.87 -10.82
N GLU A 218 0.07 22.73 -11.95
CA GLU A 218 -0.43 23.20 -13.25
C GLU A 218 -1.19 22.05 -13.94
N GLY A 219 -2.30 22.38 -14.61
CA GLY A 219 -3.14 21.43 -15.35
C GLY A 219 -4.50 21.16 -14.71
N GLU A 220 -5.39 20.58 -15.52
CA GLU A 220 -6.72 20.16 -15.07
C GLU A 220 -6.63 18.93 -14.14
N SER A 221 -7.54 18.87 -13.16
CA SER A 221 -7.67 17.73 -12.27
C SER A 221 -8.10 16.50 -13.07
N THR A 222 -7.42 15.38 -12.86
CA THR A 222 -7.79 14.08 -13.45
C THR A 222 -8.90 13.37 -12.67
N GLY A 223 -9.15 13.76 -11.42
CA GLY A 223 -10.03 13.05 -10.50
C GLY A 223 -9.43 11.76 -9.94
N THR A 224 -8.17 11.47 -10.25
CA THR A 224 -7.46 10.23 -9.87
C THR A 224 -6.38 10.46 -8.84
N VAL A 225 -5.75 9.38 -8.38
CA VAL A 225 -4.60 9.41 -7.46
C VAL A 225 -3.42 10.25 -7.96
N VAL A 226 -3.29 10.43 -9.28
CA VAL A 226 -2.25 11.30 -9.87
C VAL A 226 -2.38 12.74 -9.37
N ASP A 227 -3.58 13.14 -8.94
CA ASP A 227 -3.83 14.47 -8.37
C ASP A 227 -3.33 14.66 -6.94
N GLU A 228 -3.22 13.58 -6.18
CA GLU A 228 -2.74 13.58 -4.79
C GLU A 228 -1.28 13.15 -4.68
N MET A 229 -0.63 12.86 -5.81
CA MET A 229 0.74 12.39 -5.83
C MET A 229 1.71 13.52 -5.49
N PRO A 230 2.71 13.28 -4.61
CA PRO A 230 3.70 14.30 -4.29
C PRO A 230 4.51 14.75 -5.52
N PRO A 231 4.92 16.03 -5.59
CA PRO A 231 5.60 16.55 -6.78
C PRO A 231 6.91 15.84 -7.13
N THR A 232 7.58 15.25 -6.12
CA THR A 232 8.75 14.36 -6.29
C THR A 232 8.53 13.19 -7.25
N ARG A 233 7.28 12.87 -7.60
CA ARG A 233 6.92 11.73 -8.44
C ARG A 233 6.22 12.11 -9.75
N TRP A 234 6.03 13.40 -10.03
CA TRP A 234 5.33 13.81 -11.25
C TRP A 234 6.07 13.37 -12.52
N ASP A 235 7.41 13.39 -12.51
CA ASP A 235 8.21 12.88 -13.63
C ASP A 235 8.06 11.37 -13.83
N GLU A 236 7.88 10.61 -12.74
CA GLU A 236 7.61 9.18 -12.81
C GLU A 236 6.31 8.94 -13.60
N VAL A 237 5.25 9.69 -13.30
CA VAL A 237 3.97 9.63 -14.03
C VAL A 237 4.13 10.16 -15.46
N GLY A 238 4.85 11.25 -15.65
CA GLY A 238 5.16 11.80 -16.96
C GLY A 238 5.86 10.79 -17.88
N ALA A 239 6.70 9.92 -17.32
CA ALA A 239 7.32 8.83 -18.06
C ALA A 239 6.31 7.74 -18.48
N LEU A 240 5.30 7.42 -17.65
CA LEU A 240 4.24 6.48 -18.03
C LEU A 240 3.38 7.00 -19.17
N ARG A 241 3.09 8.31 -19.18
CA ARG A 241 2.31 8.95 -20.23
C ARG A 241 2.97 8.90 -21.62
N LYS A 242 4.26 8.55 -21.66
CA LYS A 242 5.06 8.41 -22.90
C LYS A 242 5.19 6.96 -23.37
N LEU A 243 4.59 5.99 -22.67
CA LEU A 243 4.57 4.59 -23.11
C LEU A 243 3.80 4.46 -24.43
N ARG A 244 4.19 3.47 -25.23
CA ARG A 244 3.36 3.08 -26.39
C ARG A 244 2.13 2.32 -25.90
N PRO A 245 0.92 2.56 -26.46
CA PRO A 245 -0.30 1.87 -26.04
C PRO A 245 -0.15 0.34 -26.01
N GLU A 246 0.59 -0.24 -26.95
CA GLU A 246 0.80 -1.68 -27.07
C GLU A 246 1.67 -2.26 -25.94
N GLN A 247 2.25 -1.43 -25.06
CA GLN A 247 3.03 -1.91 -23.93
C GLN A 247 2.17 -2.19 -22.69
N VAL A 248 0.94 -1.67 -22.61
CA VAL A 248 0.03 -1.88 -21.48
C VAL A 248 -1.27 -2.46 -22.02
N TRP A 249 -1.58 -3.71 -21.65
CA TRP A 249 -2.80 -4.38 -22.10
C TRP A 249 -3.77 -4.52 -20.95
N VAL A 250 -5.00 -4.02 -21.13
CA VAL A 250 -6.14 -4.32 -20.25
C VAL A 250 -6.90 -5.48 -20.88
N VAL A 251 -6.93 -6.62 -20.20
CA VAL A 251 -7.52 -7.85 -20.72
C VAL A 251 -8.93 -8.06 -20.17
N ILE A 252 -9.91 -7.98 -21.06
CA ILE A 252 -11.35 -8.09 -20.74
C ILE A 252 -11.99 -9.35 -21.35
N ALA A 253 -13.19 -9.71 -20.89
CA ALA A 253 -13.98 -10.76 -21.54
C ALA A 253 -14.50 -10.30 -22.93
N GLU A 254 -14.83 -11.27 -23.79
CA GLU A 254 -15.48 -10.97 -25.08
C GLU A 254 -16.95 -10.60 -24.82
N CYS A 255 -17.36 -9.41 -25.26
CA CYS A 255 -18.74 -8.94 -25.19
C CYS A 255 -19.30 -8.54 -26.55
N GLU A 256 -20.54 -8.95 -26.82
CA GLU A 256 -21.38 -8.35 -27.86
C GLU A 256 -22.28 -7.29 -27.19
N GLY A 257 -22.13 -6.02 -27.55
CA GLY A 257 -22.94 -4.92 -26.99
C GLY A 257 -22.27 -4.14 -25.85
N ASP A 258 -22.98 -3.94 -24.74
CA ASP A 258 -22.54 -3.08 -23.63
C ASP A 258 -21.31 -3.65 -22.90
N ARG A 259 -20.17 -2.97 -23.04
CA ARG A 259 -18.88 -3.34 -22.43
C ARG A 259 -18.94 -3.47 -20.91
N ARG A 260 -19.85 -2.75 -20.23
CA ARG A 260 -20.01 -2.82 -18.76
C ARG A 260 -20.45 -4.20 -18.27
N ARG A 261 -20.94 -5.07 -19.17
CA ARG A 261 -21.35 -6.44 -18.83
C ARG A 261 -20.19 -7.43 -18.75
N CYS A 262 -19.02 -7.07 -19.28
CA CYS A 262 -17.88 -7.99 -19.42
C CYS A 262 -16.53 -7.37 -19.00
N ASN A 263 -16.57 -6.13 -18.51
CA ASN A 263 -15.49 -5.42 -17.85
C ASN A 263 -16.00 -4.99 -16.48
N TYR A 264 -15.57 -5.69 -15.43
CA TYR A 264 -16.17 -5.58 -14.10
C TYR A 264 -15.54 -4.52 -13.21
N ASP A 265 -14.36 -4.03 -13.62
CA ASP A 265 -13.49 -3.18 -12.82
C ASP A 265 -13.19 -1.87 -13.53
N ASP A 266 -13.49 -1.75 -14.82
CA ASP A 266 -13.24 -0.54 -15.62
C ASP A 266 -11.79 -0.02 -15.48
N MET A 267 -10.81 -0.92 -15.35
CA MET A 267 -9.39 -0.57 -15.24
C MET A 267 -8.92 0.29 -16.43
N ASP A 268 -9.46 0.07 -17.63
CA ASP A 268 -9.20 0.91 -18.81
C ASP A 268 -9.70 2.34 -18.62
N ALA A 269 -10.86 2.54 -17.99
CA ALA A 269 -11.35 3.88 -17.64
C ALA A 269 -10.41 4.56 -16.63
N VAL A 270 -10.00 3.84 -15.59
CA VAL A 270 -9.03 4.35 -14.59
C VAL A 270 -7.70 4.75 -15.24
N LEU A 271 -7.19 3.94 -16.19
CA LEU A 271 -5.98 4.29 -16.95
C LEU A 271 -6.19 5.50 -17.87
N ASN A 272 -7.36 5.62 -18.52
CA ASN A 272 -7.70 6.77 -19.35
C ASN A 272 -7.70 8.06 -18.50
N ASP A 273 -8.33 8.03 -17.32
CA ASP A 273 -8.37 9.19 -16.42
C ASP A 273 -6.95 9.58 -15.95
N MET A 274 -6.08 8.60 -15.69
CA MET A 274 -4.66 8.85 -15.36
C MET A 274 -3.81 9.29 -16.57
N ASN A 275 -4.36 9.25 -17.79
CA ASN A 275 -3.68 9.44 -19.07
C ASN A 275 -2.56 8.43 -19.34
N VAL A 276 -2.73 7.17 -18.93
CA VAL A 276 -1.76 6.10 -19.22
C VAL A 276 -2.13 5.41 -20.54
N PRO A 277 -1.28 5.48 -21.58
CA PRO A 277 -1.55 4.83 -22.87
C PRO A 277 -1.66 3.31 -22.69
N HIS A 278 -2.72 2.73 -23.24
CA HIS A 278 -2.97 1.30 -23.19
C HIS A 278 -3.84 0.84 -24.37
N ILE A 279 -3.89 -0.47 -24.59
CA ILE A 279 -4.88 -1.10 -25.45
C ILE A 279 -5.76 -2.05 -24.65
N VAL A 280 -7.00 -2.20 -25.11
CA VAL A 280 -7.92 -3.20 -24.58
C VAL A 280 -7.83 -4.43 -25.46
N VAL A 281 -7.59 -5.59 -24.85
CA VAL A 281 -7.42 -6.88 -25.52
C VAL A 281 -8.45 -7.84 -24.96
N THR A 282 -9.15 -8.55 -25.81
CA THR A 282 -10.08 -9.58 -25.35
C THR A 282 -9.33 -10.85 -24.96
N ARG A 283 -9.86 -11.60 -23.99
CA ARG A 283 -9.35 -12.93 -23.67
C ARG A 283 -9.28 -13.85 -24.89
N LYS A 284 -10.21 -13.72 -25.84
CA LYS A 284 -10.22 -14.48 -27.10
C LYS A 284 -9.02 -14.17 -28.00
N GLU A 285 -8.59 -12.90 -28.07
CA GLU A 285 -7.37 -12.52 -28.81
C GLU A 285 -6.13 -13.18 -28.21
N ILE A 286 -6.07 -13.25 -26.87
CA ILE A 286 -5.03 -14.01 -26.16
C ILE A 286 -5.13 -15.49 -26.55
N GLU A 287 -6.29 -16.13 -26.35
CA GLU A 287 -6.50 -17.56 -26.66
C GLU A 287 -6.04 -17.93 -28.06
N LYS A 288 -6.46 -17.13 -29.05
CA LYS A 288 -6.18 -17.34 -30.48
C LYS A 288 -4.78 -16.91 -30.92
N LYS A 289 -3.91 -16.47 -30.01
CA LYS A 289 -2.54 -16.00 -30.32
C LYS A 289 -2.53 -14.88 -31.35
N GLN A 290 -3.55 -14.03 -31.35
CA GLN A 290 -3.69 -12.94 -32.33
C GLN A 290 -2.74 -11.78 -32.04
N ARG A 291 -2.09 -11.78 -30.87
CA ARG A 291 -1.10 -10.78 -30.45
C ARG A 291 0.14 -11.46 -29.90
N ASP A 292 1.29 -10.84 -30.15
CA ASP A 292 2.56 -11.27 -29.57
C ASP A 292 2.72 -10.67 -28.16
N LEU A 293 2.73 -11.54 -27.15
CA LEU A 293 2.91 -11.15 -25.74
C LEU A 293 4.21 -10.36 -25.51
N LYS A 294 5.22 -10.52 -26.37
CA LYS A 294 6.48 -9.76 -26.27
C LYS A 294 6.32 -8.25 -26.47
N GLN A 295 5.22 -7.82 -27.09
CA GLN A 295 4.91 -6.39 -27.23
C GLN A 295 4.44 -5.77 -25.92
N ALA A 296 3.75 -6.55 -25.09
CA ALA A 296 3.29 -6.14 -23.77
C ALA A 296 4.44 -6.11 -22.76
N LEU A 297 4.54 -4.97 -22.06
CA LEU A 297 5.31 -4.84 -20.83
C LEU A 297 4.45 -5.25 -19.63
N VAL A 298 3.20 -4.78 -19.61
CA VAL A 298 2.24 -5.01 -18.53
C VAL A 298 0.94 -5.58 -19.08
N ILE A 299 0.41 -6.60 -18.40
CA ILE A 299 -0.91 -7.16 -18.65
C ILE A 299 -1.74 -7.02 -17.37
N LEU A 300 -2.89 -6.37 -17.48
CA LEU A 300 -3.84 -6.15 -16.41
C LEU A 300 -5.06 -7.04 -16.67
N LEU A 301 -5.24 -8.08 -15.87
CA LEU A 301 -6.38 -8.99 -16.00
C LEU A 301 -7.56 -8.43 -15.21
N THR A 302 -8.61 -8.00 -15.90
CA THR A 302 -9.87 -7.65 -15.24
C THR A 302 -10.55 -8.91 -14.73
N CYS A 303 -11.31 -8.74 -13.66
CA CYS A 303 -12.26 -9.71 -13.17
C CYS A 303 -13.31 -9.99 -14.25
N VAL A 304 -13.61 -11.27 -14.47
CA VAL A 304 -14.61 -11.75 -15.43
C VAL A 304 -15.27 -13.01 -14.88
N GLN A 305 -16.46 -13.35 -15.39
CA GLN A 305 -17.13 -14.59 -15.02
C GLN A 305 -16.42 -15.81 -15.66
N ILE A 306 -15.79 -16.64 -14.81
CA ILE A 306 -15.02 -17.82 -15.22
C ILE A 306 -15.82 -19.12 -15.14
N HIS A 307 -17.07 -19.04 -14.67
CA HIS A 307 -18.01 -20.14 -14.69
C HIS A 307 -18.98 -20.03 -15.87
N ASP A 308 -19.60 -21.15 -16.20
CA ASP A 308 -20.65 -21.21 -17.22
C ASP A 308 -21.82 -20.31 -16.79
N HIS A 309 -22.10 -19.30 -17.60
CA HIS A 309 -23.20 -18.37 -17.36
C HIS A 309 -23.90 -18.00 -18.67
N CYS A 310 -25.16 -17.58 -18.56
CA CYS A 310 -25.97 -17.23 -19.72
C CYS A 310 -25.90 -15.73 -20.00
N VAL A 311 -25.42 -15.36 -21.21
CA VAL A 311 -25.31 -13.96 -21.65
C VAL A 311 -26.44 -13.52 -22.57
N CYS A 312 -27.56 -14.25 -22.57
CA CYS A 312 -28.66 -13.96 -23.48
C CYS A 312 -29.19 -12.53 -23.26
N PRO A 313 -29.58 -11.77 -24.31
CA PRO A 313 -30.07 -10.39 -24.14
C PRO A 313 -31.31 -10.28 -23.25
N LYS A 314 -32.09 -11.37 -23.12
CA LYS A 314 -33.28 -11.47 -22.26
C LYS A 314 -32.94 -11.77 -20.80
N CYS A 315 -31.75 -12.30 -20.53
CA CYS A 315 -31.28 -12.67 -19.21
C CYS A 315 -30.91 -11.38 -18.47
N LYS A 316 -31.40 -11.22 -17.25
CA LYS A 316 -31.12 -10.05 -16.41
C LYS A 316 -30.14 -10.45 -15.29
N PRO A 317 -29.35 -9.50 -14.75
CA PRO A 317 -28.67 -9.71 -13.48
C PRO A 317 -29.68 -10.25 -12.46
N SER A 318 -29.28 -11.25 -11.68
CA SER A 318 -30.18 -11.84 -10.69
C SER A 318 -30.77 -10.76 -9.78
N GLY A 319 -32.08 -10.78 -9.58
CA GLY A 319 -32.79 -9.85 -8.68
C GLY A 319 -32.48 -10.07 -7.19
N GLY A 320 -31.33 -10.66 -6.86
CA GLY A 320 -30.79 -10.70 -5.51
C GLY A 320 -30.32 -9.32 -5.06
N PRO A 321 -29.72 -9.19 -3.86
CA PRO A 321 -29.09 -7.93 -3.48
C PRO A 321 -28.19 -7.47 -4.63
N THR A 322 -28.22 -6.18 -4.93
CA THR A 322 -27.56 -5.49 -6.06
C THR A 322 -26.03 -5.68 -6.13
N THR A 323 -25.48 -6.57 -5.30
CA THR A 323 -24.09 -6.99 -5.18
C THR A 323 -23.76 -8.22 -6.02
N ASN A 324 -24.71 -9.11 -6.33
CA ASN A 324 -24.42 -10.36 -7.06
C ASN A 324 -24.54 -10.16 -8.59
N ARG A 325 -23.40 -10.27 -9.28
CA ARG A 325 -23.28 -10.01 -10.72
C ARG A 325 -23.63 -11.22 -11.58
N MET A 326 -23.96 -12.36 -10.98
CA MET A 326 -24.38 -13.54 -11.72
C MET A 326 -25.74 -13.30 -12.39
N THR A 327 -25.74 -13.34 -13.73
CA THR A 327 -26.95 -13.33 -14.56
C THR A 327 -27.76 -14.59 -14.28
N GLN A 328 -28.98 -14.45 -13.78
CA GLN A 328 -29.93 -15.55 -13.67
C GLN A 328 -30.84 -15.56 -14.90
N CYS A 329 -31.13 -16.74 -15.42
CA CYS A 329 -32.13 -16.88 -16.47
C CYS A 329 -33.50 -16.50 -15.92
N THR A 330 -34.17 -15.54 -16.57
CA THR A 330 -35.53 -15.09 -16.22
C THR A 330 -36.59 -15.79 -17.09
N GLY A 331 -36.37 -17.05 -17.48
CA GLY A 331 -37.28 -17.81 -18.34
C GLY A 331 -37.13 -17.54 -19.83
N CYS A 332 -35.90 -17.45 -20.35
CA CYS A 332 -35.66 -17.38 -21.79
C CYS A 332 -35.59 -18.77 -22.43
N ASP A 333 -36.14 -18.92 -23.64
CA ASP A 333 -36.04 -20.19 -24.38
C ASP A 333 -34.69 -20.39 -25.09
N VAL A 334 -33.85 -19.35 -25.10
CA VAL A 334 -32.55 -19.35 -25.78
C VAL A 334 -31.46 -18.98 -24.79
N HIS A 335 -30.66 -19.97 -24.41
CA HIS A 335 -29.51 -19.80 -23.54
C HIS A 335 -28.21 -19.76 -24.36
N ILE A 336 -27.46 -18.67 -24.21
CA ILE A 336 -26.11 -18.53 -24.78
C ILE A 336 -25.14 -18.68 -23.64
N ILE A 337 -24.61 -19.89 -23.46
CA ILE A 337 -23.66 -20.19 -22.39
C ILE A 337 -22.27 -19.71 -22.79
N ARG A 338 -21.63 -18.92 -21.92
CA ARG A 338 -20.25 -18.48 -22.05
C ARG A 338 -19.47 -18.88 -20.82
N ASN A 339 -18.18 -19.14 -21.04
CA ASN A 339 -17.18 -19.30 -20.02
C ASN A 339 -15.96 -18.50 -20.48
N HIS A 340 -15.49 -17.58 -19.64
CA HIS A 340 -14.36 -16.73 -19.99
C HIS A 340 -13.03 -17.21 -19.41
N SER A 341 -12.98 -18.34 -18.69
CA SER A 341 -11.75 -18.88 -18.13
C SER A 341 -10.67 -19.09 -19.20
N PHE A 342 -9.41 -18.84 -18.83
CA PHE A 342 -8.29 -19.09 -19.74
C PHE A 342 -8.09 -20.59 -19.98
N SER A 343 -7.71 -20.97 -21.19
CA SER A 343 -7.25 -22.33 -21.48
C SER A 343 -5.91 -22.63 -20.80
N ALA A 344 -5.58 -23.91 -20.64
CA ALA A 344 -4.28 -24.31 -20.11
C ALA A 344 -3.10 -23.78 -20.96
N ASP A 345 -3.26 -23.71 -22.29
CA ASP A 345 -2.25 -23.14 -23.19
C ASP A 345 -2.08 -21.64 -22.94
N ALA A 346 -3.18 -20.88 -22.79
CA ALA A 346 -3.11 -19.45 -22.48
C ALA A 346 -2.42 -19.19 -21.13
N VAL A 347 -2.79 -19.93 -20.08
CA VAL A 347 -2.15 -19.85 -18.76
C VAL A 347 -0.65 -20.15 -18.86
N ALA A 348 -0.25 -21.21 -19.57
CA ALA A 348 1.15 -21.58 -19.72
C ALA A 348 1.97 -20.50 -20.44
N ARG A 349 1.41 -19.87 -21.49
CA ARG A 349 2.09 -18.80 -22.24
C ARG A 349 2.20 -17.51 -21.42
N LEU A 350 1.13 -17.10 -20.74
CA LEU A 350 1.15 -15.94 -19.85
C LEU A 350 2.16 -16.14 -18.71
N LYS A 351 2.18 -17.33 -18.11
CA LYS A 351 3.17 -17.72 -17.11
C LYS A 351 4.60 -17.57 -17.64
N ALA A 352 4.89 -18.14 -18.81
CA ALA A 352 6.22 -18.06 -19.44
C ALA A 352 6.61 -16.62 -19.75
N TRP A 353 5.67 -15.79 -20.19
CA TRP A 353 5.88 -14.36 -20.42
C TRP A 353 6.23 -13.60 -19.13
N VAL A 354 5.52 -13.85 -18.03
CA VAL A 354 5.87 -13.25 -16.72
C VAL A 354 7.25 -13.73 -16.27
N GLU A 355 7.54 -15.02 -16.37
CA GLU A 355 8.86 -15.57 -16.01
C GLU A 355 9.99 -14.96 -16.84
N ALA A 356 9.72 -14.61 -18.11
CA ALA A 356 10.64 -13.92 -19.00
C ALA A 356 10.76 -12.39 -18.76
N GLY A 357 9.98 -11.81 -17.84
CA GLY A 357 10.08 -10.40 -17.51
C GLY A 357 8.80 -9.58 -17.54
N GLY A 358 7.67 -10.18 -17.94
CA GLY A 358 6.37 -9.51 -18.01
C GLY A 358 5.78 -9.16 -16.65
N TYR A 359 4.97 -8.10 -16.59
CA TYR A 359 4.32 -7.65 -15.36
C TYR A 359 2.82 -7.97 -15.41
N LEU A 360 2.37 -8.89 -14.56
CA LEU A 360 0.98 -9.33 -14.50
C LEU A 360 0.27 -8.76 -13.26
N PHE A 361 -0.79 -7.99 -13.49
CA PHE A 361 -1.74 -7.57 -12.46
C PHE A 361 -3.04 -8.37 -12.60
N SER A 362 -3.71 -8.68 -11.49
CA SER A 362 -4.99 -9.39 -11.52
C SER A 362 -5.81 -9.13 -10.26
N GLU A 363 -7.12 -9.29 -10.36
CA GLU A 363 -8.08 -9.12 -9.26
C GLU A 363 -8.96 -10.37 -9.11
N ASP A 364 -9.44 -10.64 -7.90
CA ASP A 364 -10.45 -11.65 -7.53
C ASP A 364 -10.32 -13.00 -8.24
N TRP A 365 -11.20 -13.29 -9.21
CA TRP A 365 -11.21 -14.54 -9.98
C TRP A 365 -9.93 -14.81 -10.75
N GLY A 366 -9.11 -13.79 -11.00
CA GLY A 366 -7.75 -13.95 -11.52
C GLY A 366 -6.87 -14.86 -10.64
N LEU A 367 -7.18 -14.96 -9.34
CA LEU A 367 -6.54 -15.91 -8.43
C LEU A 367 -6.76 -17.36 -8.89
N ALA A 368 -8.02 -17.76 -9.06
CA ALA A 368 -8.39 -19.11 -9.45
C ALA A 368 -8.06 -19.40 -10.92
N ASP A 369 -8.34 -18.44 -11.79
CA ASP A 369 -8.28 -18.62 -13.23
C ASP A 369 -6.87 -18.52 -13.82
N MET A 370 -5.99 -17.73 -13.19
CA MET A 370 -4.63 -17.53 -13.67
C MET A 370 -3.58 -17.94 -12.64
N LEU A 371 -3.59 -17.36 -11.43
CA LEU A 371 -2.44 -17.48 -10.52
C LEU A 371 -2.27 -18.87 -9.91
N GLU A 372 -3.34 -19.46 -9.37
CA GLU A 372 -3.31 -20.82 -8.81
C GLU A 372 -2.90 -21.84 -9.88
N ARG A 373 -3.38 -21.67 -11.11
CA ARG A 373 -3.07 -22.57 -12.22
C ARG A 373 -1.64 -22.40 -12.74
N ALA A 374 -1.14 -21.16 -12.80
CA ALA A 374 0.22 -20.86 -13.26
C ALA A 374 1.29 -21.17 -12.19
N TRP A 375 0.99 -20.90 -10.92
CA TRP A 375 1.92 -21.06 -9.79
C TRP A 375 1.26 -21.74 -8.58
N PRO A 376 0.80 -23.01 -8.71
CA PRO A 376 0.02 -23.72 -7.68
C PRO A 376 0.78 -23.96 -6.37
N LYS A 377 2.12 -23.85 -6.40
CA LYS A 377 2.96 -23.97 -5.20
C LYS A 377 3.11 -22.65 -4.44
N LYS A 378 2.72 -21.53 -5.04
CA LYS A 378 2.86 -20.19 -4.45
C LYS A 378 1.58 -19.70 -3.81
N VAL A 379 0.46 -19.88 -4.49
CA VAL A 379 -0.84 -19.39 -4.05
C VAL A 379 -1.94 -20.39 -4.39
N ARG A 380 -3.05 -20.31 -3.66
CA ARG A 380 -4.27 -21.07 -3.89
C ARG A 380 -5.49 -20.25 -3.54
N THR A 381 -6.60 -20.55 -4.19
CA THR A 381 -7.93 -20.05 -3.89
C THR A 381 -8.45 -20.71 -2.60
N GLY A 382 -8.91 -19.90 -1.65
CA GLY A 382 -9.63 -20.36 -0.47
C GLY A 382 -11.14 -20.42 -0.69
N ALA A 383 -11.91 -20.43 0.40
CA ALA A 383 -13.36 -20.33 0.30
C ALA A 383 -13.78 -18.98 -0.32
N MET A 384 -14.96 -18.94 -0.94
CA MET A 384 -15.56 -17.68 -1.38
C MET A 384 -15.97 -16.86 -0.16
N MET A 385 -15.70 -15.57 -0.23
CA MET A 385 -15.95 -14.62 0.86
C MET A 385 -17.40 -14.15 0.82
N LYS A 386 -17.84 -13.46 1.87
CA LYS A 386 -19.10 -12.73 1.88
C LYS A 386 -18.84 -11.26 1.57
N HIS A 387 -19.77 -10.64 0.83
CA HIS A 387 -19.75 -9.20 0.60
C HIS A 387 -19.65 -8.43 1.92
N ARG A 388 -18.65 -7.57 2.03
CA ARG A 388 -18.39 -6.79 3.23
C ARG A 388 -17.40 -5.66 3.01
N VAL A 389 -17.35 -4.78 4.01
CA VAL A 389 -16.36 -3.73 4.15
C VAL A 389 -15.35 -4.16 5.21
N VAL A 390 -14.06 -4.10 4.90
CA VAL A 390 -12.98 -4.47 5.82
C VAL A 390 -11.97 -3.35 6.01
N GLU A 391 -11.46 -3.22 7.24
CA GLU A 391 -10.24 -2.46 7.50
C GLU A 391 -9.04 -3.23 6.93
N VAL A 392 -8.17 -2.52 6.23
CA VAL A 392 -6.95 -3.02 5.63
C VAL A 392 -5.76 -2.21 6.14
N THR A 393 -4.69 -2.91 6.48
CA THR A 393 -3.42 -2.33 6.94
C THR A 393 -2.26 -2.93 6.15
N PRO A 394 -1.09 -2.29 6.12
CA PRO A 394 0.10 -2.92 5.56
C PRO A 394 0.40 -4.23 6.32
N ALA A 395 0.83 -5.26 5.62
CA ALA A 395 1.36 -6.44 6.30
C ALA A 395 2.61 -6.05 7.09
N ARG A 396 2.81 -6.66 8.26
CA ARG A 396 3.95 -6.36 9.12
C ARG A 396 5.28 -6.55 8.38
N GLY A 397 6.12 -5.53 8.36
CA GLY A 397 7.40 -5.52 7.65
C GLY A 397 7.32 -5.33 6.14
N ALA A 398 6.13 -5.26 5.53
CA ALA A 398 5.94 -4.99 4.11
C ALA A 398 5.88 -3.49 3.80
N ALA A 399 5.83 -2.63 4.83
CA ALA A 399 5.58 -1.19 4.71
C ALA A 399 6.60 -0.43 3.82
N THR A 400 7.78 -1.00 3.61
CA THR A 400 8.83 -0.43 2.77
C THR A 400 8.77 -0.90 1.31
N HIS A 401 7.86 -1.82 0.99
CA HIS A 401 7.74 -2.36 -0.34
C HIS A 401 7.38 -1.22 -1.32
N PRO A 402 8.10 -1.06 -2.45
CA PRO A 402 7.87 0.05 -3.38
C PRO A 402 6.42 0.18 -3.87
N LEU A 403 5.71 -0.95 -3.98
CA LEU A 403 4.28 -0.96 -4.33
C LEU A 403 3.37 -0.29 -3.29
N LEU A 404 3.78 -0.18 -2.02
CA LEU A 404 3.00 0.49 -0.98
C LEU A 404 3.26 2.00 -0.90
N ARG A 405 4.14 2.56 -1.73
CA ARG A 405 4.47 4.00 -1.71
C ARG A 405 3.23 4.84 -1.98
N GLY A 406 2.79 5.61 -1.00
CA GLY A 406 1.64 6.50 -1.10
C GLY A 406 0.26 5.84 -0.86
N VAL A 407 0.18 4.52 -0.77
CA VAL A 407 -1.09 3.79 -0.55
C VAL A 407 -1.75 4.21 0.78
N PHE A 408 -0.94 4.45 1.81
CA PHE A 408 -1.39 4.79 3.16
C PHE A 408 -1.10 6.25 3.56
N LEU A 409 -0.68 7.11 2.63
CA LEU A 409 -0.56 8.55 2.87
C LEU A 409 -1.95 9.17 3.06
N ASP A 410 -2.10 10.06 4.04
CA ASP A 410 -3.27 10.93 4.15
C ASP A 410 -3.09 12.19 3.27
N PRO A 411 -3.83 12.34 2.14
CA PRO A 411 -3.75 13.53 1.31
C PRO A 411 -4.20 14.80 2.05
N ALA A 412 -5.12 14.68 3.02
CA ALA A 412 -5.59 15.81 3.81
C ALA A 412 -4.53 16.27 4.82
N ALA A 413 -3.74 15.35 5.39
CA ALA A 413 -2.57 15.71 6.21
C ALA A 413 -1.46 16.39 5.40
N ALA A 414 -1.32 16.07 4.10
CA ALA A 414 -0.41 16.81 3.22
C ALA A 414 -0.88 18.26 3.03
N ARG A 415 -2.18 18.48 2.78
CA ARG A 415 -2.76 19.83 2.57
C ARG A 415 -2.84 20.68 3.84
N ARG A 416 -3.09 20.09 5.02
CA ARG A 416 -3.21 20.82 6.30
C ARG A 416 -1.92 21.53 6.74
N SER A 417 -0.76 21.05 6.31
CA SER A 417 0.52 21.75 6.51
C SER A 417 0.60 23.13 5.84
N GLN A 418 -0.32 23.44 4.92
CA GLN A 418 -0.37 24.70 4.16
C GLN A 418 -1.16 25.83 4.86
N GLN A 419 -1.80 25.56 6.00
CA GLN A 419 -2.49 26.56 6.83
C GLN A 419 -1.82 26.57 8.20
N GLY A 420 -0.94 27.57 8.42
CA GLY A 420 0.03 27.63 9.51
C GLY A 420 -0.43 27.09 10.86
N GLU A 421 0.38 26.22 11.45
CA GLU A 421 0.16 25.66 12.78
C GLU A 421 0.50 26.67 13.89
N THR A 422 -0.43 26.85 14.83
CA THR A 422 -0.20 27.51 16.10
C THR A 422 0.57 26.58 17.03
N THR A 423 1.42 27.16 17.89
CA THR A 423 2.42 26.52 18.76
C THR A 423 1.87 25.68 19.93
N GLY A 424 0.72 25.00 19.75
CA GLY A 424 0.16 24.11 20.74
C GLY A 424 0.82 22.74 20.74
N THR A 425 1.09 22.18 21.91
CA THR A 425 1.65 20.83 22.14
C THR A 425 0.74 19.69 21.62
N VAL A 426 -0.45 20.04 21.11
CA VAL A 426 -1.40 19.17 20.43
C VAL A 426 -2.00 20.01 19.30
N ALA A 427 -2.14 19.47 18.09
CA ALA A 427 -3.02 20.07 17.09
C ALA A 427 -4.42 20.20 17.72
N ARG A 428 -4.82 21.42 18.10
CA ARG A 428 -6.13 21.69 18.68
C ARG A 428 -7.19 21.43 17.61
N GLY A 429 -7.94 20.35 17.83
CA GLY A 429 -9.07 19.90 17.03
C GLY A 429 -9.57 18.58 17.63
N ALA A 430 -9.92 18.59 18.91
CA ALA A 430 -10.45 17.39 19.58
C ALA A 430 -11.98 17.31 19.51
N ASP A 431 -12.66 18.41 19.13
CA ASP A 431 -14.12 18.51 19.29
C ASP A 431 -14.92 18.46 17.97
N ASP A 432 -14.27 18.58 16.80
CA ASP A 432 -14.94 18.46 15.48
C ASP A 432 -14.67 17.12 14.75
N ASP A 433 -13.79 16.26 15.29
CA ASP A 433 -13.35 15.00 14.64
C ASP A 433 -14.21 13.76 14.99
N ALA A 434 -15.36 13.94 15.66
CA ALA A 434 -16.20 12.83 16.13
C ALA A 434 -16.86 11.99 15.00
N ALA A 435 -16.77 12.42 13.74
CA ALA A 435 -17.29 11.68 12.58
C ALA A 435 -16.24 11.41 11.47
N GLY A 436 -14.99 11.85 11.66
CA GLY A 436 -13.90 11.72 10.67
C GLY A 436 -12.61 11.40 11.38
N GLY A 437 -12.49 10.17 11.90
CA GLY A 437 -11.38 9.74 12.73
C GLY A 437 -10.02 9.98 12.07
N ARG A 438 -8.99 10.12 12.90
CA ARG A 438 -7.58 10.05 12.50
C ARG A 438 -7.29 8.66 11.91
N ASP A 439 -7.74 8.43 10.69
CA ASP A 439 -7.49 7.22 9.94
C ASP A 439 -6.05 7.34 9.44
N GLY A 440 -5.09 6.98 10.30
CA GLY A 440 -3.66 6.97 10.02
C GLY A 440 -3.32 6.05 8.85
N ILE A 441 -2.77 4.87 9.15
CA ILE A 441 -2.38 3.87 8.14
C ILE A 441 -3.44 2.80 7.87
N THR A 442 -4.69 3.04 8.27
CA THR A 442 -5.81 2.14 7.96
C THR A 442 -6.54 2.61 6.71
N ARG A 443 -6.90 1.68 5.83
CA ARG A 443 -7.80 1.88 4.69
C ARG A 443 -9.02 0.99 4.84
N VAL A 444 -10.09 1.32 4.14
CA VAL A 444 -11.34 0.57 4.20
C VAL A 444 -11.71 0.09 2.81
N TRP A 445 -11.69 -1.22 2.61
CA TRP A 445 -11.95 -1.81 1.29
C TRP A 445 -13.25 -2.59 1.26
N THR A 446 -13.98 -2.44 0.17
CA THR A 446 -15.17 -3.23 -0.12
C THR A 446 -14.75 -4.47 -0.89
N ILE A 447 -14.98 -5.63 -0.30
CA ILE A 447 -14.75 -6.96 -0.89
C ILE A 447 -16.12 -7.58 -1.12
N ASP A 448 -16.38 -8.08 -2.33
CA ASP A 448 -17.67 -8.69 -2.65
C ASP A 448 -17.71 -10.20 -2.39
N ASP A 449 -18.87 -10.80 -2.61
CA ASP A 449 -19.10 -12.24 -2.44
C ASP A 449 -18.56 -13.10 -3.61
N ASP A 450 -17.96 -12.47 -4.61
CA ASP A 450 -17.30 -13.09 -5.76
C ASP A 450 -15.78 -13.14 -5.59
N SER A 451 -15.27 -12.74 -4.42
CA SER A 451 -13.85 -12.74 -4.08
C SER A 451 -13.47 -13.99 -3.28
N PRO A 452 -12.47 -14.80 -3.70
CA PRO A 452 -11.96 -15.89 -2.89
C PRO A 452 -10.91 -15.43 -1.87
N PHE A 453 -10.78 -16.13 -0.73
CA PHE A 453 -9.63 -15.92 0.15
C PHE A 453 -8.31 -16.26 -0.56
N ILE A 454 -7.24 -15.49 -0.27
CA ILE A 454 -5.88 -15.78 -0.75
C ILE A 454 -5.19 -16.71 0.24
N HIS A 455 -4.84 -17.92 -0.19
CA HIS A 455 -3.90 -18.77 0.54
C HIS A 455 -2.49 -18.62 -0.02
N VAL A 456 -1.57 -18.13 0.81
CA VAL A 456 -0.16 -18.07 0.49
C VAL A 456 0.54 -19.35 0.93
N LEU A 457 1.20 -20.02 -0.02
CA LEU A 457 1.85 -21.33 0.18
C LEU A 457 3.38 -21.28 0.16
N ASP A 458 3.96 -20.19 -0.35
CA ASP A 458 5.41 -20.05 -0.55
C ASP A 458 5.92 -18.76 0.12
N PRO A 459 6.99 -18.82 0.94
CA PRO A 459 7.58 -17.64 1.59
C PRO A 459 8.15 -16.57 0.65
N SER A 460 8.28 -16.84 -0.66
CA SER A 460 8.64 -15.85 -1.70
C SER A 460 7.45 -15.07 -2.24
N VAL A 461 6.25 -15.30 -1.69
CA VAL A 461 5.09 -14.43 -1.90
C VAL A 461 5.04 -13.44 -0.74
N THR A 462 5.21 -12.17 -1.06
CA THR A 462 5.03 -11.09 -0.09
C THR A 462 3.57 -10.74 0.00
N VAL A 463 3.02 -10.87 1.21
CA VAL A 463 1.77 -10.22 1.56
C VAL A 463 2.05 -8.73 1.76
N LEU A 464 1.38 -7.88 0.99
CA LEU A 464 1.54 -6.44 1.04
C LEU A 464 0.57 -5.82 2.03
N MET A 465 -0.67 -6.32 2.04
CA MET A 465 -1.77 -5.77 2.82
C MET A 465 -2.59 -6.90 3.44
N GLU A 466 -3.05 -6.68 4.66
CA GLU A 466 -3.77 -7.67 5.47
C GLU A 466 -5.00 -7.06 6.14
N SER A 467 -5.96 -7.93 6.49
CA SER A 467 -7.14 -7.58 7.27
C SER A 467 -7.41 -8.59 8.38
N ASP A 468 -7.49 -8.10 9.62
CA ASP A 468 -7.89 -8.90 10.79
C ASP A 468 -9.33 -9.42 10.67
N ALA A 469 -10.19 -8.72 9.93
CA ALA A 469 -11.57 -9.16 9.71
C ALA A 469 -11.62 -10.45 8.87
N LEU A 470 -10.75 -10.55 7.86
CA LEU A 470 -10.61 -11.74 7.03
C LEU A 470 -10.01 -12.90 7.83
N ALA A 471 -8.96 -12.62 8.61
CA ALA A 471 -8.34 -13.62 9.48
C ALA A 471 -9.33 -14.26 10.48
N LYS A 472 -10.34 -13.50 10.93
CA LYS A 472 -11.38 -13.99 11.85
C LYS A 472 -12.39 -14.92 11.17
N GLU A 473 -12.64 -14.74 9.88
CA GLU A 473 -13.62 -15.51 9.12
C GLU A 473 -12.99 -16.76 8.50
N GLY A 474 -11.91 -16.56 7.75
CA GLY A 474 -11.20 -17.63 7.04
C GLY A 474 -10.17 -18.38 7.88
N GLY A 475 -9.81 -17.84 9.03
CA GLY A 475 -8.70 -18.32 9.86
C GLY A 475 -7.40 -17.53 9.62
N ARG A 476 -6.40 -17.77 10.47
CA ARG A 476 -5.20 -16.92 10.56
C ARG A 476 -4.38 -16.82 9.26
N GLU A 477 -4.46 -17.83 8.41
CA GLU A 477 -3.74 -17.89 7.14
C GLU A 477 -4.48 -17.14 6.02
N GLU A 478 -5.77 -16.85 6.20
CA GLU A 478 -6.68 -16.21 5.23
C GLU A 478 -6.87 -14.72 5.54
N ARG A 479 -5.76 -13.98 5.60
CA ARG A 479 -5.74 -12.55 5.98
C ARG A 479 -5.26 -11.60 4.90
N ALA A 480 -4.66 -12.14 3.84
CA ALA A 480 -4.07 -11.35 2.77
C ALA A 480 -5.15 -10.67 1.92
N VAL A 481 -4.94 -9.39 1.64
CA VAL A 481 -5.81 -8.56 0.77
C VAL A 481 -5.09 -8.19 -0.52
N ALA A 482 -3.77 -8.03 -0.45
CA ALA A 482 -2.91 -7.82 -1.61
C ALA A 482 -1.60 -8.61 -1.46
N ILE A 483 -1.16 -9.25 -2.54
CA ILE A 483 0.08 -10.03 -2.58
C ILE A 483 0.91 -9.70 -3.81
N THR A 484 2.22 -9.89 -3.72
CA THR A 484 3.13 -9.82 -4.87
C THR A 484 4.19 -10.91 -4.80
N PHE A 485 4.70 -11.32 -5.95
CA PHE A 485 5.86 -12.20 -6.02
C PHE A 485 6.61 -12.04 -7.35
N LEU A 486 7.85 -12.52 -7.35
CA LEU A 486 8.74 -12.56 -8.51
C LEU A 486 8.94 -14.02 -8.95
N PRO A 487 8.21 -14.51 -9.98
CA PRO A 487 8.27 -15.91 -10.40
C PRO A 487 9.69 -16.43 -10.67
N GLY A 488 10.56 -15.59 -11.23
CA GLY A 488 11.96 -15.94 -11.55
C GLY A 488 13.02 -15.50 -10.52
N GLY A 489 12.67 -14.72 -9.50
CA GLY A 489 13.64 -14.06 -8.60
C GLY A 489 13.86 -14.74 -7.25
N GLY A 490 12.87 -15.51 -6.77
CA GLY A 490 12.86 -16.07 -5.42
C GLY A 490 13.02 -15.01 -4.31
N VAL A 491 13.22 -15.47 -3.07
CA VAL A 491 13.36 -14.59 -1.88
C VAL A 491 14.54 -13.62 -1.99
N ARG A 492 15.60 -14.00 -2.72
CA ARG A 492 16.80 -13.18 -2.90
C ARG A 492 16.53 -12.00 -3.83
N GLY A 493 15.81 -12.20 -4.94
CA GLY A 493 15.43 -11.13 -5.86
C GLY A 493 14.52 -10.10 -5.18
N GLU A 494 13.60 -10.57 -4.34
CA GLU A 494 12.68 -9.69 -3.58
C GLU A 494 13.41 -8.82 -2.56
N ARG A 495 14.36 -9.39 -1.81
CA ARG A 495 15.22 -8.62 -0.90
C ARG A 495 16.11 -7.60 -1.62
N GLN A 496 16.50 -7.87 -2.86
CA GLN A 496 17.28 -6.93 -3.68
C GLN A 496 16.40 -5.79 -4.20
N ALA A 497 15.17 -6.09 -4.63
CA ALA A 497 14.17 -5.09 -5.01
C ALA A 497 13.95 -4.06 -3.90
N LEU A 498 13.76 -4.54 -2.66
CA LEU A 498 13.57 -3.71 -1.47
C LEU A 498 14.77 -2.80 -1.14
N ARG A 499 15.97 -3.13 -1.64
CA ARG A 499 17.19 -2.33 -1.45
C ARG A 499 17.41 -1.30 -2.54
N GLY A 500 16.41 -1.05 -3.39
CA GLY A 500 16.53 -0.13 -4.52
C GLY A 500 17.52 -0.63 -5.57
N ARG A 501 17.67 -1.96 -5.71
CA ARG A 501 18.47 -2.60 -6.77
C ARG A 501 17.58 -3.35 -7.77
N PRO A 502 16.68 -2.65 -8.49
CA PRO A 502 15.77 -3.26 -9.45
C PRO A 502 16.50 -4.01 -10.58
N GLU A 503 17.74 -3.62 -10.89
CA GLU A 503 18.63 -4.28 -11.86
C GLU A 503 19.01 -5.71 -11.49
N ALA A 504 18.99 -6.04 -10.19
CA ALA A 504 19.37 -7.36 -9.70
C ALA A 504 18.20 -8.37 -9.70
N ILE A 505 16.99 -7.91 -10.06
CA ILE A 505 15.78 -8.75 -10.10
C ILE A 505 15.75 -9.51 -11.43
N ALA A 506 15.71 -10.85 -11.36
CA ALA A 506 15.44 -11.71 -12.52
C ALA A 506 13.93 -11.93 -12.72
N GLY A 507 13.49 -12.00 -13.98
CA GLY A 507 12.10 -12.27 -14.36
C GLY A 507 11.15 -11.09 -14.13
N GLY A 508 9.86 -11.33 -14.31
CA GLY A 508 8.78 -10.36 -14.16
C GLY A 508 8.21 -10.28 -12.74
N ARG A 509 7.02 -9.70 -12.60
CA ARG A 509 6.32 -9.57 -11.30
C ARG A 509 4.83 -9.88 -11.45
N VAL A 510 4.26 -10.50 -10.42
CA VAL A 510 2.82 -10.63 -10.22
C VAL A 510 2.37 -9.71 -9.09
N LEU A 511 1.24 -9.02 -9.28
CA LEU A 511 0.50 -8.32 -8.23
C LEU A 511 -0.96 -8.78 -8.28
N HIS A 512 -1.52 -9.13 -7.13
CA HIS A 512 -2.90 -9.56 -7.00
C HIS A 512 -3.60 -8.88 -5.81
N VAL A 513 -4.86 -8.51 -5.98
CA VAL A 513 -5.70 -7.80 -4.99
C VAL A 513 -7.12 -8.39 -4.93
N LEU A 514 -7.76 -8.38 -3.75
CA LEU A 514 -9.14 -8.87 -3.52
C LEU A 514 -10.21 -7.77 -3.62
N SER A 515 -10.02 -6.83 -4.53
CA SER A 515 -10.87 -5.65 -4.61
C SER A 515 -10.99 -5.19 -6.05
N HIS A 516 -12.08 -4.50 -6.33
CA HIS A 516 -12.35 -3.95 -7.65
C HIS A 516 -12.20 -2.43 -7.64
N PHE A 517 -11.66 -1.92 -8.74
CA PHE A 517 -11.74 -0.50 -9.07
C PHE A 517 -13.22 -0.05 -9.17
N GLY A 518 -13.48 1.17 -8.71
CA GLY A 518 -14.81 1.78 -8.76
C GLY A 518 -15.82 1.25 -7.72
N LYS A 519 -15.45 0.31 -6.85
CA LYS A 519 -16.31 -0.21 -5.77
C LYS A 519 -16.02 0.36 -4.38
N GLN A 520 -15.03 1.24 -4.26
CA GLN A 520 -14.64 1.76 -2.94
C GLN A 520 -15.60 2.85 -2.45
N HIS A 521 -15.89 2.86 -1.15
CA HIS A 521 -16.82 3.81 -0.54
C HIS A 521 -16.29 5.25 -0.54
N THR A 522 -14.98 5.42 -0.53
CA THR A 522 -14.34 6.73 -0.44
C THR A 522 -13.32 6.89 -1.55
N ARG A 523 -13.12 8.14 -2.00
CA ARG A 523 -12.02 8.47 -2.94
C ARG A 523 -10.65 8.09 -2.39
N ARG A 524 -10.48 8.16 -1.06
CA ARG A 524 -9.21 7.83 -0.41
C ARG A 524 -8.87 6.35 -0.54
N ASP A 525 -9.87 5.47 -0.38
CA ASP A 525 -9.69 4.03 -0.52
C ASP A 525 -9.52 3.64 -1.99
N GLU A 526 -10.24 4.30 -2.90
CA GLU A 526 -10.04 4.16 -4.35
C GLU A 526 -8.60 4.57 -4.74
N PHE A 527 -8.10 5.69 -4.21
CA PHE A 527 -6.73 6.14 -4.45
C PHE A 527 -5.68 5.19 -3.88
N ALA A 528 -5.98 4.45 -2.80
CA ALA A 528 -5.08 3.44 -2.28
C ALA A 528 -4.88 2.31 -3.31
N LEU A 529 -5.97 1.84 -3.94
CA LEU A 529 -5.92 0.84 -5.00
C LEU A 529 -5.25 1.37 -6.28
N GLN A 530 -5.58 2.60 -6.69
CA GLN A 530 -4.92 3.25 -7.83
C GLN A 530 -3.41 3.45 -7.60
N ASN A 531 -2.97 3.78 -6.37
CA ASN A 531 -1.55 3.87 -6.04
C ASN A 531 -0.83 2.54 -6.21
N LEU A 532 -1.45 1.41 -5.82
CA LEU A 532 -0.87 0.08 -6.03
C LEU A 532 -0.63 -0.20 -7.52
N LEU A 533 -1.65 0.01 -8.35
CA LEU A 533 -1.55 -0.16 -9.80
C LEU A 533 -0.51 0.79 -10.41
N LEU A 534 -0.52 2.06 -10.02
CA LEU A 534 0.41 3.05 -10.52
C LEU A 534 1.86 2.71 -10.15
N ASN A 535 2.11 2.30 -8.90
CA ASN A 535 3.44 1.86 -8.48
C ASN A 535 3.90 0.61 -9.23
N PHE A 536 2.98 -0.30 -9.57
CA PHE A 536 3.26 -1.49 -10.37
C PHE A 536 3.68 -1.14 -11.80
N LEU A 537 2.94 -0.24 -12.47
CA LEU A 537 3.27 0.28 -13.79
C LEU A 537 4.62 1.01 -13.80
N LEU A 538 4.88 1.82 -12.77
CA LEU A 538 6.14 2.54 -12.61
C LEU A 538 7.33 1.61 -12.45
N GLU A 539 7.20 0.56 -11.65
CA GLU A 539 8.25 -0.44 -11.52
C GLU A 539 8.51 -1.16 -12.86
N ALA A 540 7.45 -1.54 -13.57
CA ALA A 540 7.54 -2.18 -14.88
C ALA A 540 8.29 -1.31 -15.89
N ASN A 541 7.88 -0.04 -16.03
CA ASN A 541 8.50 0.91 -16.96
C ASN A 541 9.98 1.14 -16.62
N ARG A 542 10.28 1.35 -15.34
CA ARG A 542 11.66 1.56 -14.87
C ARG A 542 12.56 0.38 -15.25
N ARG A 543 12.10 -0.86 -15.05
CA ARG A 543 12.86 -2.07 -15.40
C ARG A 543 12.95 -2.30 -16.91
N PHE A 544 11.94 -1.89 -17.66
CA PHE A 544 11.99 -1.94 -19.12
C PHE A 544 13.10 -1.01 -19.65
N GLN A 545 13.20 0.21 -19.13
CA GLN A 545 14.24 1.18 -19.53
C GLN A 545 15.67 0.77 -19.18
N MET A 546 15.85 -0.22 -18.29
CA MET A 546 17.16 -0.76 -17.92
C MET A 546 17.62 -1.92 -18.82
N ARG A 547 16.72 -2.48 -19.63
CA ARG A 547 17.03 -3.54 -20.60
C ARG A 547 17.38 -2.91 -21.94
#